data_AF-A0A8D8BGY1-F1
#
_entry.id   AF-A0A8D8BGY1-F1
#
_cell.length_a   1.000
_cell.length_b   1.000
_cell.length_c   1.000
_cell.angle_alpha   90.00
_cell.angle_beta   90.00
_cell.angle_gamma   90.00
#
_symmetry.space_group_name_H-M   'P 1'
#
loop_
_entity.id
_entity.type
_entity.pdbx_description
1 polymer ?
#
loop_
_entity_poly.entity_id
_entity_poly.type
_entity_poly.pdbx_seq_one_letter_code
_entity_poly.pdbx_strand_id
1 'polypeptide(L)'
;KQTFFFFLLQMKFFASIVALLLSAAVAANAQCLAEDDNVQHTKTDNPLARTRLYKGESIFTLKLLEAINAATPSENVFFSPYSLYHVLLLMYFGAKSETEQTLRKGLELHWTEDKP
;
A
#
# COMPACT_ATOMS: atom_id res chain seq x y z
N LYS A 1 -55.45 -1.10 -20.06
CA LYS A 1 -54.90 -0.03 -19.19
C LYS A 1 -54.07 -0.59 -18.03
N GLN A 2 -54.52 -1.63 -17.32
CA GLN A 2 -53.82 -2.20 -16.15
C GLN A 2 -52.45 -2.85 -16.46
N THR A 3 -52.33 -3.58 -17.57
CA THR A 3 -51.08 -4.22 -18.03
C THR A 3 -50.00 -3.22 -18.44
N PHE A 4 -50.38 -2.09 -19.04
CA PHE A 4 -49.46 -1.00 -19.41
C PHE A 4 -48.90 -0.29 -18.16
N PHE A 5 -49.72 -0.12 -17.13
CA PHE A 5 -49.28 0.45 -15.85
C PHE A 5 -48.29 -0.46 -15.12
N PHE A 6 -48.53 -1.78 -15.12
CA PHE A 6 -47.60 -2.77 -14.59
C PHE A 6 -46.27 -2.78 -15.34
N PHE A 7 -46.30 -2.68 -16.67
CA PHE A 7 -45.10 -2.61 -17.50
C PHE A 7 -44.26 -1.34 -17.21
N LEU A 8 -44.92 -0.19 -17.07
CA LEU A 8 -44.25 1.06 -16.68
C LEU A 8 -43.63 1.00 -15.28
N LEU A 9 -44.29 0.31 -14.33
CA LEU A 9 -43.78 0.14 -12.98
C LEU A 9 -42.52 -0.74 -12.97
N GLN A 10 -42.54 -1.87 -13.69
CA GLN A 10 -41.38 -2.75 -13.84
C GLN A 10 -40.19 -2.01 -14.49
N MET A 11 -40.43 -1.24 -15.55
CA MET A 11 -39.39 -0.48 -16.23
C MET A 11 -38.74 0.58 -15.32
N LYS A 12 -39.52 1.21 -14.42
CA LYS A 12 -38.99 2.14 -13.41
C LYS A 12 -38.14 1.45 -12.35
N PHE A 13 -38.52 0.26 -11.89
CA PHE A 13 -37.73 -0.54 -10.95
C PHE A 13 -36.39 -0.97 -11.57
N PHE A 14 -36.41 -1.47 -12.81
CA PHE A 14 -35.19 -1.83 -13.53
C PHE A 14 -34.27 -0.63 -13.74
N ALA A 15 -34.81 0.52 -14.16
CA ALA A 15 -34.03 1.74 -14.31
C ALA A 15 -33.40 2.21 -12.97
N SER A 16 -34.12 2.08 -11.85
CA SER A 16 -33.61 2.44 -10.53
C SER A 16 -32.51 1.50 -10.05
N ILE A 17 -32.61 0.19 -10.32
CA ILE A 17 -31.58 -0.79 -9.97
C ILE A 17 -30.32 -0.57 -10.82
N VAL A 18 -30.48 -0.33 -12.13
CA VAL A 18 -29.37 -0.01 -13.03
C VAL A 18 -28.67 1.29 -12.60
N ALA A 19 -29.42 2.32 -12.22
CA ALA A 19 -28.85 3.57 -11.71
C ALA A 19 -28.07 3.36 -10.40
N LEU A 20 -28.60 2.55 -9.48
CA LEU A 20 -27.94 2.22 -8.22
C LEU A 20 -26.63 1.44 -8.45
N LEU A 21 -26.64 0.45 -9.34
CA LEU A 21 -25.45 -0.32 -9.70
C LEU A 21 -24.39 0.53 -10.42
N LEU A 22 -24.80 1.46 -11.29
CA LEU A 22 -23.87 2.41 -11.92
C LEU A 22 -23.20 3.32 -10.89
N SER A 23 -23.94 3.83 -9.90
CA SER A 23 -23.35 4.69 -8.86
C SER A 23 -22.33 3.96 -7.98
N ALA A 24 -22.55 2.67 -7.67
CA ALA A 24 -21.59 1.85 -6.93
C ALA A 24 -20.30 1.58 -7.73
N ALA A 25 -20.40 1.39 -9.05
CA ALA A 25 -19.25 1.20 -9.93
C ALA A 25 -18.39 2.48 -10.06
N VAL A 26 -19.01 3.67 -10.01
CA VAL A 26 -18.28 4.95 -10.00
C VAL A 26 -17.57 5.18 -8.67
N ALA A 27 -18.19 4.85 -7.54
CA ALA A 27 -17.57 4.98 -6.22
C ALA A 27 -16.38 4.02 -6.02
N ALA A 28 -16.39 2.84 -6.65
CA ALA A 28 -15.29 1.88 -6.58
C ALA A 28 -14.06 2.28 -7.42
N ASN A 29 -14.20 3.21 -8.38
CA ASN A 29 -13.13 3.59 -9.32
C ASN A 29 -12.64 5.05 -9.17
N ALA A 30 -13.18 5.85 -8.25
CA ALA A 30 -12.86 7.29 -8.15
C ALA A 30 -11.88 7.69 -7.03
N GLN A 31 -11.21 6.75 -6.36
CA GLN A 31 -10.21 7.10 -5.33
C GLN A 31 -8.96 6.21 -5.32
N CYS A 32 -8.57 5.75 -6.50
CA CYS A 32 -7.24 5.20 -6.72
C CYS A 32 -6.46 6.23 -7.53
N LEU A 33 -5.46 6.85 -6.89
CA LEU A 33 -4.61 7.96 -7.36
C LEU A 33 -5.22 9.33 -7.06
N ALA A 34 -4.53 10.06 -6.18
CA ALA A 34 -4.91 11.39 -5.71
C ALA A 34 -4.98 12.38 -6.88
N GLU A 35 -6.04 13.20 -6.92
CA GLU A 35 -6.24 14.26 -7.93
C GLU A 35 -5.55 15.57 -7.51
N ASP A 36 -4.32 15.49 -6.99
CA ASP A 36 -3.50 16.68 -6.78
C ASP A 36 -1.99 16.34 -6.83
N ASP A 37 -1.49 16.14 -8.05
CA ASP A 37 -0.04 16.08 -8.31
C ASP A 37 0.62 17.46 -8.20
N ASN A 38 -0.12 18.52 -7.85
CA ASN A 38 0.45 19.80 -7.44
C ASN A 38 0.69 19.80 -5.92
N VAL A 39 1.38 18.76 -5.45
CA VAL A 39 2.22 18.94 -4.25
C VAL A 39 3.23 20.00 -4.67
N GLN A 40 2.95 21.24 -4.26
CA GLN A 40 3.99 22.23 -4.14
C GLN A 40 5.15 21.52 -3.47
N HIS A 41 6.27 21.44 -4.19
CA HIS A 41 7.59 21.16 -3.66
C HIS A 41 7.97 22.31 -2.70
N THR A 42 7.11 22.65 -1.74
CA THR A 42 7.42 23.35 -0.51
C THR A 42 8.16 22.35 0.37
N LYS A 43 9.40 22.11 -0.06
CA LYS A 43 10.59 21.85 0.75
C LYS A 43 10.29 21.72 2.24
N THR A 44 10.21 20.47 2.69
CA THR A 44 11.13 20.02 3.72
C THR A 44 11.66 18.66 3.29
N ASP A 45 12.25 18.58 2.09
CA ASP A 45 13.03 17.41 1.69
C ASP A 45 14.16 17.29 2.71
N ASN A 46 14.02 16.40 3.69
CA ASN A 46 15.11 16.08 4.59
C ASN A 46 16.23 15.49 3.70
N PRO A 47 17.34 16.21 3.48
CA PRO A 47 18.38 15.76 2.54
C PRO A 47 19.00 14.43 2.98
N LEU A 48 18.78 14.03 4.24
CA LEU A 48 19.25 12.78 4.80
C LEU A 48 18.23 11.64 4.68
N ALA A 49 16.99 11.87 4.27
CA ALA A 49 15.94 10.84 4.22
C ALA A 49 16.34 9.69 3.28
N ARG A 50 16.80 10.01 2.06
CA ARG A 50 17.30 9.01 1.11
C ARG A 50 18.48 8.22 1.69
N THR A 51 19.46 8.93 2.24
CA THR A 51 20.65 8.31 2.84
C THR A 51 20.28 7.40 4.02
N ARG A 52 19.32 7.80 4.85
CA ARG A 52 18.84 7.00 5.98
C ARG A 52 18.05 5.77 5.52
N LEU A 53 17.25 5.91 4.46
CA LEU A 53 16.55 4.78 3.84
C LEU A 53 17.54 3.74 3.31
N TYR A 54 18.56 4.16 2.56
CA TYR A 54 19.62 3.25 2.06
C TYR A 54 20.44 2.62 3.20
N LYS A 55 20.70 3.39 4.27
CA LYS A 55 21.34 2.83 5.47
C LYS A 55 20.45 1.78 6.13
N GLY A 56 19.15 2.01 6.21
CA GLY A 56 18.17 1.05 6.71
C GLY A 56 18.14 -0.22 5.88
N GLU A 57 18.09 -0.11 4.55
CA GLU A 57 18.18 -1.24 3.62
C GLU A 57 19.47 -2.05 3.81
N SER A 58 20.61 -1.38 4.00
CA SER A 58 21.90 -2.04 4.24
C SER A 58 21.90 -2.84 5.54
N ILE A 59 21.38 -2.26 6.63
CA ILE A 59 21.30 -2.94 7.93
C ILE A 59 20.32 -4.11 7.87
N PHE A 60 19.14 -3.92 7.27
CA PHE A 60 18.18 -4.99 7.01
C PHE A 60 18.82 -6.15 6.26
N THR A 61 19.59 -5.85 5.21
CA THR A 61 20.29 -6.85 4.39
C THR A 61 21.25 -7.70 5.21
N LEU A 62 22.06 -7.06 6.05
CA LEU A 62 23.03 -7.76 6.91
C LEU A 62 22.32 -8.65 7.94
N LYS A 63 21.26 -8.14 8.57
CA LYS A 63 20.44 -8.92 9.52
C LYS A 63 19.74 -10.10 8.86
N LEU A 64 19.23 -9.91 7.64
CA LEU A 64 18.60 -10.98 6.88
C LEU A 64 19.62 -12.06 6.50
N LEU A 65 20.80 -11.65 6.03
CA LEU A 65 21.88 -12.59 5.71
C LEU A 65 22.32 -13.39 6.94
N GLU A 66 22.47 -12.73 8.10
CA GLU A 66 22.79 -13.39 9.37
C GLU A 66 21.70 -14.41 9.75
N ALA A 67 20.43 -14.03 9.64
CA ALA A 67 19.30 -14.92 9.95
C ALA A 67 19.25 -16.13 8.99
N ILE A 68 19.49 -15.93 7.69
CA ILE A 68 19.55 -17.02 6.71
C ILE A 68 20.73 -17.93 7.02
N ASN A 69 21.92 -17.38 7.28
CA ASN A 69 23.11 -18.18 7.58
C ASN A 69 22.96 -18.98 8.90
N ALA A 70 22.27 -18.43 9.90
CA ALA A 70 21.96 -19.14 11.13
C ALA A 70 20.97 -20.30 10.90
N ALA A 71 20.03 -20.14 9.97
CA ALA A 71 19.03 -21.15 9.64
C ALA A 71 19.57 -22.24 8.68
N THR A 72 20.42 -21.86 7.72
CA THR A 72 20.97 -22.74 6.67
C THR A 72 22.47 -22.46 6.45
N PRO A 73 23.36 -22.93 7.34
CA PRO A 73 24.78 -22.50 7.38
C PRO A 73 25.66 -23.04 6.24
N SER A 74 25.22 -24.06 5.52
CA SER A 74 26.00 -24.74 4.48
C SER A 74 25.44 -24.55 3.08
N GLU A 75 24.36 -23.78 2.94
CA GLU A 75 23.68 -23.58 1.66
C GLU A 75 24.12 -22.27 1.01
N ASN A 76 24.07 -22.24 -0.31
CA ASN A 76 24.28 -21.00 -1.05
C ASN A 76 23.11 -20.05 -0.83
N VAL A 77 23.42 -18.78 -0.55
CA VAL A 77 22.41 -17.73 -0.33
C VAL A 77 22.38 -16.78 -1.52
N PHE A 78 21.22 -16.63 -2.15
CA PHE A 78 20.99 -15.67 -3.23
C PHE A 78 19.64 -14.99 -3.04
N PHE A 79 19.65 -13.67 -2.86
CA PHE A 79 18.44 -12.85 -2.78
C PHE A 79 18.72 -11.43 -3.28
N SER A 80 17.65 -10.71 -3.64
CA SER A 80 17.71 -9.28 -3.95
C SER A 80 17.31 -8.48 -2.72
N PRO A 81 18.25 -7.81 -2.03
CA PRO A 81 17.91 -7.04 -0.83
C PRO A 81 16.96 -5.89 -1.15
N TYR A 82 17.22 -5.19 -2.26
CA TYR A 82 16.37 -4.11 -2.76
C TYR A 82 14.92 -4.56 -2.93
N SER A 83 14.69 -5.67 -3.64
CA SER A 83 13.33 -6.15 -3.90
C SER A 83 12.59 -6.51 -2.62
N LEU A 84 13.25 -7.23 -1.69
CA LEU A 84 12.62 -7.63 -0.43
C LEU A 84 12.32 -6.43 0.45
N TYR A 85 13.28 -5.50 0.57
CA TYR A 85 13.11 -4.29 1.37
C TYR A 85 11.93 -3.45 0.86
N HIS A 86 11.82 -3.24 -0.45
CA HIS A 86 10.77 -2.38 -1.02
C HIS A 86 9.38 -3.00 -0.96
N VAL A 87 9.26 -4.33 -1.15
CA VAL A 87 7.97 -5.02 -0.98
C VAL A 87 7.52 -4.97 0.49
N LEU A 88 8.43 -5.17 1.43
CA LEU A 88 8.14 -5.03 2.86
C LEU A 88 7.82 -3.59 3.26
N LEU A 89 8.48 -2.60 2.65
CA LEU A 89 8.19 -1.18 2.84
C LEU A 89 6.78 -0.82 2.34
N LEU A 90 6.36 -1.38 1.20
CA LEU A 90 4.99 -1.24 0.73
C LEU A 90 3.98 -1.87 1.71
N MET A 91 4.29 -3.06 2.23
CA MET A 91 3.47 -3.70 3.26
C MET A 91 3.42 -2.89 4.56
N TYR A 92 4.51 -2.21 4.93
CA TYR A 92 4.53 -1.31 6.09
C TYR A 92 3.49 -0.20 5.94
N PHE A 93 3.35 0.41 4.76
CA PHE A 93 2.33 1.44 4.54
C PHE A 93 0.90 0.92 4.71
N GLY A 94 0.63 -0.32 4.32
CA GLY A 94 -0.67 -0.98 4.50
C GLY A 94 -0.91 -1.58 5.88
N ALA A 95 0.13 -1.76 6.70
CA ALA A 95 0.04 -2.36 8.02
C ALA A 95 -0.54 -1.41 9.07
N LYS A 96 -0.99 -1.98 10.19
CA LYS A 96 -1.47 -1.27 11.38
C LYS A 96 -1.04 -2.00 12.65
N SER A 97 -1.08 -1.31 13.78
CA SER A 97 -0.89 -1.88 15.13
C SER A 97 0.44 -2.67 15.24
N GLU A 98 0.41 -3.88 15.81
CA GLU A 98 1.59 -4.73 16.01
C GLU A 98 2.36 -5.04 14.72
N THR A 99 1.65 -5.23 13.60
CA THR A 99 2.29 -5.52 12.30
C THR A 99 3.10 -4.32 11.82
N GLU A 100 2.56 -3.12 11.99
CA GLU A 100 3.25 -1.87 11.65
C GLU A 100 4.53 -1.72 12.47
N GLN A 101 4.45 -1.91 13.79
CA GLN A 101 5.61 -1.81 14.68
C GLN A 101 6.70 -2.84 14.34
N THR A 102 6.28 -4.06 14.01
CA THR A 102 7.18 -5.14 13.61
C THR A 102 7.92 -4.79 12.31
N LEU A 103 7.20 -4.30 11.30
CA LEU A 103 7.77 -3.89 10.02
C LEU A 103 8.67 -2.66 10.18
N ARG A 104 8.25 -1.66 10.95
CA ARG A 104 9.05 -0.46 11.26
C ARG A 104 10.40 -0.82 11.87
N LYS A 105 10.41 -1.76 12.82
CA LYS A 105 11.63 -2.27 13.45
C LYS A 105 12.49 -3.07 12.47
N GLY A 106 11.89 -4.00 11.72
CA GLY A 106 12.61 -4.85 10.76
C GLY A 106 13.26 -4.06 9.62
N LEU A 107 12.59 -3.00 9.15
CA LEU A 107 13.03 -2.15 8.04
C LEU A 107 13.91 -0.97 8.47
N GLU A 108 14.27 -0.89 9.75
CA GLU A 108 15.14 0.15 10.30
C GLU A 108 14.60 1.58 10.07
N LEU A 109 13.28 1.75 10.22
CA LEU A 109 12.58 3.02 9.98
C LEU A 109 12.45 3.90 11.24
N HIS A 110 13.20 3.59 12.30
CA HIS A 110 13.13 4.32 13.59
C HIS A 110 13.56 5.79 13.50
N TRP A 111 14.17 6.21 12.38
CA TRP A 111 14.67 7.57 12.14
C TRP A 111 13.61 8.54 11.61
N THR A 112 12.44 8.05 11.21
CA THR A 112 11.30 8.86 10.74
C THR A 112 10.17 8.77 11.75
N GLU A 113 9.28 9.75 11.77
CA GLU A 113 8.03 9.66 12.54
C GLU A 113 7.16 8.50 12.02
N ASP A 114 6.15 8.10 12.79
CA ASP A 114 5.16 7.12 12.33
C ASP A 114 4.46 7.60 11.07
N LYS A 115 4.09 6.64 10.21
CA LYS A 115 3.35 6.94 8.99
C LYS A 115 2.00 7.58 9.38
N PRO A 116 1.52 8.57 8.62
CA PRO A 116 0.24 9.22 8.88
C PRO A 116 -0.95 8.26 8.76
#